data_AF-A0A251TB15-F1
#
_entry.id   AF-A0A251TB15-F1
#
_cell.length_a   1.000
_cell.length_b   1.000
_cell.length_c   1.000
_cell.angle_alpha   90.00
_cell.angle_beta   90.00
_cell.angle_gamma   90.00
#
_symmetry.space_group_name_H-M   'P 1'
#
loop_
_entity.id
_entity.type
_entity.pdbx_description
1 polymer ?
#
loop_
_entity_poly.entity_id
_entity_poly.type
_entity_poly.pdbx_seq_one_letter_code
_entity_poly.pdbx_strand_id
1 'polypeptide(L)'
;MILMCIYLLRFSARAIFRCSPSSDFGLFAVRSELYLSPIASVTMAENGSGNDDAKHQNTSNLEIVNNESSIDELSREVQETLSLSQRHKFWETQPVGQFKDLHDANLPEGPIEPPTPISEVKQEPYNLPNLYEWVTCDMNSEDTCAEVYNLLSNNYVEDDENMFRFNYSKEFLRWALHPPGYYKTWHIGVRVKSSKKLVAFITGIPARMRVRSEIVSMAEVNFLCVHKKLRSKRLAPVMIKEVTRRVHLENIWQAAYTAGVVLPTPITSCQYWHRSLNPKKLIDVGFSRLGPRMTMSRTLKLYKLPDSPVTPGFRKMELRDVPAVTRLLRAYLLQFAVAPDLDELDVEHWILPKEDVVDSFVVESPESHEITDFCSFYTLPSSILGHPTHSILKAAYSYYIVATKTPLVQLMNDALIAAKQKDFDVFNALDVMHNETFLKELKYGPGDGKLHYYLYNYRIKNILRPWELGLVLL
;
A
#
# COMPACT_ATOMS: atom_id res chain seq x y z
N MET A 1 -5.72 28.08 -60.73
CA MET A 1 -6.87 29.01 -60.68
C MET A 1 -7.49 28.88 -59.30
N ILE A 2 -6.98 29.66 -58.34
CA ILE A 2 -7.47 31.01 -58.00
C ILE A 2 -8.81 30.85 -57.26
N LEU A 3 -8.77 30.91 -55.91
CA LEU A 3 -8.93 32.13 -55.09
C LEU A 3 -10.37 32.65 -55.21
N MET A 4 -11.13 32.81 -54.13
CA MET A 4 -11.05 33.90 -53.14
C MET A 4 -12.27 33.70 -52.20
N CYS A 5 -12.32 34.02 -50.91
CA CYS A 5 -11.69 35.05 -50.08
C CYS A 5 -11.69 34.56 -48.60
N ILE A 6 -10.65 34.71 -47.74
CA ILE A 6 -9.98 35.94 -47.25
C ILE A 6 -10.92 36.70 -46.28
N TYR A 7 -10.63 37.13 -45.03
CA TYR A 7 -9.47 37.64 -44.24
C TYR A 7 -9.87 37.48 -42.72
N LEU A 8 -9.04 37.37 -41.66
CA LEU A 8 -7.76 37.99 -41.22
C LEU A 8 -7.00 36.97 -40.32
N LEU A 9 -5.70 36.64 -40.52
CA LEU A 9 -4.44 37.37 -40.22
C LEU A 9 -4.27 37.74 -38.72
N ARG A 10 -3.38 37.10 -37.94
CA ARG A 10 -1.88 37.09 -37.90
C ARG A 10 -1.29 38.15 -36.96
N PHE A 11 -0.35 37.69 -36.13
CA PHE A 11 0.99 38.21 -35.75
C PHE A 11 1.25 37.84 -34.27
N SER A 12 2.39 37.29 -33.84
CA SER A 12 3.75 37.29 -34.37
C SER A 12 4.54 36.08 -33.85
N ALA A 13 5.55 35.63 -34.61
CA ALA A 13 6.55 34.64 -34.25
C ALA A 13 7.96 35.23 -34.48
N ARG A 14 8.98 34.54 -33.92
CA ARG A 14 10.44 34.58 -34.23
C ARG A 14 11.26 35.67 -33.52
N ALA A 15 12.52 35.45 -33.12
CA ALA A 15 13.49 34.33 -33.11
C ALA A 15 14.69 34.77 -32.19
N ILE A 16 15.76 34.03 -31.83
CA ILE A 16 16.89 33.38 -32.54
C ILE A 16 17.79 32.76 -31.40
N PHE A 17 18.08 31.45 -31.32
CA PHE A 17 19.26 30.67 -31.82
C PHE A 17 20.65 31.03 -31.22
N ARG A 18 21.37 30.14 -30.48
CA ARG A 18 22.44 29.14 -30.87
C ARG A 18 23.19 28.74 -29.56
N CYS A 19 23.87 27.60 -29.32
CA CYS A 19 24.28 26.39 -30.06
C CYS A 19 24.71 25.26 -29.06
N SER A 20 24.59 24.01 -29.54
CA SER A 20 25.01 22.64 -29.12
C SER A 20 26.49 22.42 -28.65
N PRO A 21 27.04 21.19 -28.46
CA PRO A 21 26.48 19.79 -28.39
C PRO A 21 27.13 18.82 -27.33
N SER A 22 26.49 17.67 -27.03
CA SER A 22 27.11 16.32 -27.12
C SER A 22 26.19 15.14 -26.68
N SER A 23 25.90 14.25 -27.66
CA SER A 23 25.75 12.76 -27.65
C SER A 23 24.94 12.03 -26.55
N ASP A 24 24.17 10.95 -26.78
CA ASP A 24 23.73 10.17 -27.95
C ASP A 24 22.78 9.05 -27.42
N PHE A 25 21.85 8.58 -28.28
CA PHE A 25 20.94 7.40 -28.17
C PHE A 25 19.85 7.41 -27.05
N GLY A 26 18.54 7.22 -27.27
CA GLY A 26 17.77 6.75 -28.43
C GLY A 26 17.41 5.26 -28.33
N LEU A 27 16.24 4.90 -27.76
CA LEU A 27 15.36 3.87 -28.33
C LEU A 27 13.94 3.88 -27.75
N PHE A 28 13.00 3.64 -28.66
CA PHE A 28 11.55 3.61 -28.55
C PHE A 28 11.04 2.42 -27.72
N ALA A 29 10.02 2.64 -26.87
CA ALA A 29 9.18 1.56 -26.38
C ALA A 29 8.07 1.26 -27.39
N VAL A 30 8.19 0.10 -28.03
CA VAL A 30 7.19 -0.48 -28.93
C VAL A 30 6.02 -1.00 -28.10
N ARG A 31 4.84 -0.60 -28.55
CA ARG A 31 3.50 -1.03 -28.15
C ARG A 31 3.31 -2.51 -28.52
N SER A 32 3.05 -3.38 -27.55
CA SER A 32 2.48 -4.71 -27.80
C SER A 32 1.01 -4.73 -27.34
N GLU A 33 0.12 -4.48 -28.29
CA GLU A 33 -1.27 -4.90 -28.20
C GLU A 33 -1.33 -6.39 -28.56
N LEU A 34 -1.74 -7.24 -27.61
CA LEU A 34 -2.24 -8.57 -27.93
C LEU A 34 -3.72 -8.63 -27.55
N TYR A 35 -4.55 -8.36 -28.56
CA TYR A 35 -5.94 -8.75 -28.62
C TYR A 35 -6.03 -10.27 -28.68
N LEU A 36 -6.78 -10.89 -27.77
CA LEU A 36 -7.33 -12.23 -27.98
C LEU A 36 -8.86 -12.13 -27.86
N SER A 37 -9.51 -12.08 -29.02
CA SER A 37 -10.94 -12.37 -29.17
C SER A 37 -11.15 -13.88 -29.41
N PRO A 38 -12.28 -14.46 -28.97
CA PRO A 38 -12.49 -15.90 -28.98
C PRO A 38 -12.87 -16.43 -30.37
N ILE A 39 -12.29 -17.56 -30.76
CA ILE A 39 -12.68 -18.28 -31.98
C ILE A 39 -14.04 -18.94 -31.76
N ALA A 40 -14.92 -18.69 -32.72
CA ALA A 40 -16.25 -19.25 -32.82
C ALA A 40 -16.23 -20.72 -33.27
N SER A 41 -17.25 -21.42 -32.77
CA SER A 41 -17.79 -22.72 -33.19
C SER A 41 -17.82 -22.97 -34.70
N VAL A 42 -17.48 -24.20 -35.10
CA VAL A 42 -17.92 -24.82 -36.36
C VAL A 42 -18.58 -26.17 -36.03
N THR A 43 -19.78 -26.34 -36.57
CA THR A 43 -20.68 -27.50 -36.52
C THR A 43 -20.47 -28.43 -37.74
N MET A 44 -21.18 -29.59 -37.71
CA MET A 44 -21.42 -30.62 -38.75
C MET A 44 -20.58 -31.90 -38.59
N ALA A 45 -21.04 -33.13 -38.84
CA ALA A 45 -22.33 -33.83 -38.84
C ALA A 45 -21.99 -35.33 -39.06
N GLU A 46 -22.95 -36.20 -38.73
CA GLU A 46 -22.99 -37.68 -38.74
C GLU A 46 -22.37 -38.46 -39.91
N ASN A 47 -21.79 -39.65 -39.62
CA ASN A 47 -22.27 -40.97 -40.12
C ASN A 47 -21.34 -42.17 -39.80
N GLY A 48 -21.93 -43.30 -39.35
CA GLY A 48 -21.65 -44.64 -39.93
C GLY A 48 -20.71 -45.63 -39.23
N SER A 49 -21.29 -46.53 -38.41
CA SER A 49 -21.11 -48.01 -38.32
C SER A 49 -19.73 -48.70 -38.31
N GLY A 50 -19.52 -49.63 -37.36
CA GLY A 50 -18.62 -50.79 -37.52
C GLY A 50 -18.08 -51.37 -36.22
N ASN A 51 -18.15 -52.69 -36.05
CA ASN A 51 -17.99 -53.48 -34.82
C ASN A 51 -16.52 -53.92 -34.51
N ASP A 52 -16.31 -54.26 -33.24
CA ASP A 52 -15.39 -55.26 -32.65
C ASP A 52 -13.88 -55.00 -32.34
N ASP A 53 -13.55 -55.48 -31.14
CA ASP A 53 -12.30 -56.01 -30.58
C ASP A 53 -11.25 -55.13 -29.86
N ALA A 54 -11.34 -55.24 -28.52
CA ALA A 54 -10.31 -55.29 -27.48
C ALA A 54 -8.85 -54.95 -27.83
N LYS A 55 -8.29 -53.97 -27.10
CA LYS A 55 -7.01 -54.09 -26.35
C LYS A 55 -6.78 -52.90 -25.42
N HIS A 56 -6.56 -53.23 -24.14
CA HIS A 56 -6.01 -52.35 -23.11
C HIS A 56 -4.72 -51.68 -23.56
N GLN A 57 -4.65 -50.34 -23.52
CA GLN A 57 -3.42 -49.59 -23.21
C GLN A 57 -3.77 -48.30 -22.45
N ASN A 58 -3.03 -48.09 -21.36
CA ASN A 58 -3.06 -46.94 -20.45
C ASN A 58 -3.13 -45.59 -21.18
N THR A 59 -4.13 -44.78 -20.87
CA THR A 59 -4.09 -43.33 -21.08
C THR A 59 -4.06 -42.66 -19.72
N SER A 60 -2.92 -42.05 -19.41
CA SER A 60 -2.73 -41.08 -18.35
C SER A 60 -3.72 -39.93 -18.54
N ASN A 61 -4.57 -39.70 -17.53
CA ASN A 61 -5.34 -38.47 -17.42
C ASN A 61 -4.36 -37.29 -17.35
N LEU A 62 -4.36 -36.47 -18.40
CA LEU A 62 -3.83 -35.10 -18.35
C LEU A 62 -4.82 -34.29 -17.51
N GLU A 63 -4.58 -34.25 -16.20
CA GLU A 63 -5.18 -33.23 -15.35
C GLU A 63 -4.57 -31.88 -15.71
N ILE A 64 -5.43 -30.95 -16.10
CA ILE A 64 -5.09 -29.54 -16.29
C ILE A 64 -4.80 -28.97 -14.90
N VAL A 65 -3.52 -28.97 -14.52
CA VAL A 65 -3.03 -28.31 -13.31
C VAL A 65 -2.85 -26.82 -13.59
N ASN A 66 -3.38 -26.01 -12.68
CA ASN A 66 -3.43 -24.56 -12.64
C ASN A 66 -2.19 -23.84 -13.19
N ASN A 67 -2.40 -23.06 -14.27
CA ASN A 67 -1.40 -22.20 -14.91
C ASN A 67 -1.23 -20.81 -14.24
N GLU A 68 -1.97 -20.49 -13.19
CA GLU A 68 -1.89 -19.17 -12.54
C GLU A 68 -0.60 -19.01 -11.72
N SER A 69 -0.14 -20.05 -11.01
CA SER A 69 1.08 -19.96 -10.17
C SER A 69 2.38 -19.79 -10.98
N SER A 70 2.43 -20.36 -12.19
CA SER A 70 3.61 -20.27 -13.06
C SER A 70 3.77 -18.89 -13.68
N ILE A 71 2.67 -18.15 -13.89
CA ILE A 71 2.69 -16.80 -14.48
C ILE A 71 3.15 -15.76 -13.44
N ASP A 72 2.77 -15.91 -12.18
CA ASP A 72 3.22 -15.02 -11.10
C ASP A 72 4.71 -15.21 -10.79
N GLU A 73 5.20 -16.46 -10.80
CA GLU A 73 6.63 -16.76 -10.68
C GLU A 73 7.43 -16.15 -11.83
N LEU A 74 6.97 -16.31 -13.07
CA LEU A 74 7.62 -15.73 -14.24
C LEU A 74 7.59 -14.20 -14.23
N SER A 75 6.49 -13.59 -13.77
CA SER A 75 6.36 -12.14 -13.65
C SER A 75 7.30 -11.57 -12.57
N ARG A 76 7.48 -12.29 -11.47
CA ARG A 76 8.49 -11.96 -10.46
C ARG A 76 9.90 -12.05 -11.02
N GLU A 77 10.22 -13.12 -11.73
CA GLU A 77 11.55 -13.34 -12.31
C GLU A 77 11.91 -12.25 -13.34
N VAL A 78 10.93 -11.81 -14.15
CA VAL A 78 11.09 -10.68 -15.09
C VAL A 78 11.29 -9.35 -14.34
N GLN A 79 10.52 -9.09 -13.28
CA GLN A 79 10.65 -7.87 -12.48
C GLN A 79 12.00 -7.85 -11.72
N GLU A 80 12.45 -8.99 -11.23
CA GLU A 80 13.76 -9.21 -10.62
C GLU A 80 14.89 -8.94 -11.64
N THR A 81 14.80 -9.50 -12.85
CA THR A 81 15.76 -9.27 -13.94
C THR A 81 15.85 -7.79 -14.36
N LEU A 82 14.70 -7.11 -14.46
CA LEU A 82 14.65 -5.67 -14.76
C LEU A 82 15.23 -4.82 -13.62
N SER A 83 14.99 -5.20 -12.36
CA SER A 83 15.51 -4.48 -11.19
C SER A 83 17.02 -4.67 -10.97
N LEU A 84 17.57 -5.85 -11.31
CA LEU A 84 19.02 -6.12 -11.29
C LEU A 84 19.82 -5.18 -12.20
N SER A 85 19.18 -4.61 -13.23
CA SER A 85 19.80 -3.63 -14.14
C SER A 85 19.89 -2.21 -13.55
N GLN A 86 19.11 -1.89 -12.51
CA GLN A 86 19.09 -0.57 -11.88
C GLN A 86 20.00 -0.54 -10.65
N ARG A 87 21.08 0.26 -10.72
CA ARG A 87 21.98 0.47 -9.57
C ARG A 87 21.38 1.41 -8.53
N HIS A 88 21.33 0.97 -7.27
CA HIS A 88 20.82 1.74 -6.15
C HIS A 88 21.96 2.18 -5.22
N LYS A 89 22.74 3.19 -5.65
CA LYS A 89 23.97 3.67 -4.96
C LYS A 89 23.85 3.92 -3.44
N PHE A 90 22.66 4.28 -2.95
CA PHE A 90 22.43 4.46 -1.51
C PHE A 90 22.11 3.13 -0.81
N TRP A 91 21.15 2.37 -1.34
CA TRP A 91 20.67 1.11 -0.75
C TRP A 91 21.68 -0.03 -0.81
N GLU A 92 22.57 -0.02 -1.81
CA GLU A 92 23.70 -0.95 -1.91
C GLU A 92 24.69 -0.83 -0.74
N THR A 93 24.64 0.26 0.04
CA THR A 93 25.48 0.46 1.23
C THR A 93 24.70 0.38 2.54
N GLN A 94 23.41 0.02 2.51
CA GLN A 94 22.59 -0.12 3.71
C GLN A 94 22.50 -1.60 4.11
N PRO A 95 22.29 -1.91 5.41
CA PRO A 95 22.04 -3.26 5.88
C PRO A 95 20.63 -3.70 5.49
N VAL A 96 20.40 -3.96 4.22
CA VAL A 96 19.15 -4.50 3.68
C VAL A 96 19.47 -5.74 2.84
N GLY A 97 18.47 -6.60 2.61
CA GLY A 97 18.62 -7.68 1.63
C GLY A 97 19.05 -7.09 0.29
N GLN A 98 20.13 -7.61 -0.31
CA GLN A 98 20.62 -7.13 -1.59
C GLN A 98 20.12 -8.04 -2.72
N PHE A 99 19.87 -7.49 -3.91
CA PHE A 99 19.44 -8.30 -5.05
C PHE A 99 20.45 -9.39 -5.42
N LYS A 100 21.75 -9.13 -5.24
CA LYS A 100 22.82 -10.12 -5.48
C LYS A 100 22.81 -11.30 -4.48
N ASP A 101 22.16 -11.13 -3.34
CA ASP A 101 22.08 -12.14 -2.28
C ASP A 101 20.77 -12.95 -2.39
N LEU A 102 19.92 -12.65 -3.39
CA LEU A 102 18.71 -13.42 -3.67
C LEU A 102 19.10 -14.87 -4.01
N HIS A 103 18.45 -15.81 -3.33
CA HIS A 103 18.67 -17.26 -3.44
C HIS A 103 19.98 -17.80 -2.83
N ASP A 104 20.78 -16.98 -2.15
CA ASP A 104 21.87 -17.53 -1.34
C ASP A 104 21.33 -18.18 -0.06
N ALA A 105 21.03 -19.48 -0.16
CA ALA A 105 20.50 -20.28 0.93
C ALA A 105 21.45 -20.41 2.14
N ASN A 106 22.72 -20.02 2.00
CA ASN A 106 23.72 -20.10 3.07
C ASN A 106 23.63 -18.92 4.04
N LEU A 107 22.96 -17.82 3.66
CA LEU A 107 22.84 -16.66 4.52
C LEU A 107 21.84 -16.91 5.67
N PRO A 108 22.21 -16.59 6.93
CA PRO A 108 21.30 -16.74 8.06
C PRO A 108 20.15 -15.73 7.98
N GLU A 109 19.00 -16.14 8.52
CA GLU A 109 17.88 -15.24 8.80
C GLU A 109 18.19 -14.42 10.06
N GLY A 110 17.67 -13.20 10.15
CA GLY A 110 17.87 -12.32 11.30
C GLY A 110 18.65 -11.05 10.97
N PRO A 111 19.23 -10.38 11.98
CA PRO A 111 19.97 -9.13 11.80
C PRO A 111 21.12 -9.26 10.78
N ILE A 112 21.25 -8.27 9.90
CA ILE A 112 22.29 -8.26 8.85
C ILE A 112 23.61 -7.75 9.43
N GLU A 113 23.53 -6.69 10.22
CA GLU A 113 24.62 -6.13 11.01
C GLU A 113 24.30 -6.26 12.50
N PRO A 114 25.29 -6.64 13.34
CA PRO A 114 25.10 -6.70 14.77
C PRO A 114 24.91 -5.29 15.35
N PRO A 115 24.18 -5.15 16.48
CA PRO A 115 24.13 -3.90 17.23
C PRO A 115 25.53 -3.37 17.56
N THR A 116 25.76 -2.08 17.34
CA THR A 116 26.98 -1.41 17.80
C THR A 116 26.74 -0.79 19.17
N PRO A 117 27.77 -0.62 20.02
CA PRO A 117 27.60 0.08 21.29
C PRO A 117 27.01 1.49 21.07
N ILE A 118 26.06 1.92 21.91
CA ILE A 118 25.41 3.24 21.78
C ILE A 118 26.44 4.38 21.79
N SER A 119 27.55 4.21 22.50
CA SER A 119 28.69 5.15 22.51
C SER A 119 29.34 5.36 21.14
N GLU A 120 29.23 4.39 20.23
CA GLU A 120 29.76 4.46 18.86
C GLU A 120 28.73 5.02 17.87
N VAL A 121 27.45 5.07 18.25
CA VAL A 121 26.42 5.76 17.46
C VAL A 121 26.71 7.26 17.47
N LYS A 122 26.64 7.88 16.29
CA LYS A 122 26.85 9.33 16.12
C LYS A 122 25.86 10.12 17.00
N GLN A 123 26.38 10.83 18.00
CA GLN A 123 25.56 11.61 18.94
C GLN A 123 24.97 12.87 18.31
N GLU A 124 25.76 13.54 17.46
CA GLU A 124 25.33 14.73 16.75
C GLU A 124 24.53 14.42 15.48
N PRO A 125 23.56 15.26 15.08
CA PRO A 125 22.83 15.09 13.83
C PRO A 125 23.73 15.01 12.59
N TYR A 126 23.24 14.36 11.52
CA TYR A 126 23.93 14.42 10.23
C TYR A 126 23.97 15.84 9.66
N ASN A 127 25.03 16.16 8.92
CA ASN A 127 25.19 17.49 8.33
C ASN A 127 24.13 17.75 7.24
N LEU A 128 23.49 18.92 7.33
CA LEU A 128 22.68 19.49 6.26
C LEU A 128 23.42 20.65 5.59
N PRO A 129 23.10 21.00 4.33
CA PRO A 129 23.60 22.24 3.75
C PRO A 129 23.22 23.45 4.61
N ASN A 130 24.10 24.46 4.69
CA ASN A 130 23.99 25.58 5.64
C ASN A 130 22.65 26.32 5.65
N LEU A 131 21.90 26.28 4.54
CA LEU A 131 20.58 26.90 4.38
C LEU A 131 19.45 26.17 5.12
N TYR A 132 19.68 24.94 5.56
CA TYR A 132 18.70 24.08 6.19
C TYR A 132 19.07 23.74 7.63
N GLU A 133 18.07 23.42 8.42
CA GLU A 133 18.21 22.97 9.80
C GLU A 133 17.25 21.81 10.07
N TRP A 134 17.68 20.90 10.96
CA TRP A 134 16.82 19.86 11.49
C TRP A 134 15.82 20.46 12.46
N VAL A 135 14.61 19.91 12.47
CA VAL A 135 13.61 20.19 13.49
C VAL A 135 12.95 18.88 13.92
N THR A 136 12.61 18.79 15.20
CA THR A 136 11.73 17.73 15.70
C THR A 136 10.30 18.26 15.64
N CYS A 137 9.42 17.57 14.94
CA CYS A 137 8.04 18.03 14.74
C CYS A 137 7.15 17.50 15.87
N ASP A 138 6.76 18.37 16.79
CA ASP A 138 5.77 18.02 17.82
C ASP A 138 4.37 18.04 17.23
N MET A 139 3.79 16.85 17.02
CA MET A 139 2.48 16.68 16.42
C MET A 139 1.32 17.07 17.37
N ASN A 140 1.62 17.40 18.64
CA ASN A 140 0.66 18.02 19.57
C ASN A 140 0.52 19.54 19.35
N SER A 141 1.51 20.18 18.72
CA SER A 141 1.42 21.58 18.33
C SER A 141 0.50 21.72 17.10
N GLU A 142 -0.55 22.53 17.21
CA GLU A 142 -1.45 22.83 16.09
C GLU A 142 -0.70 23.40 14.88
N ASP A 143 0.24 24.31 15.10
CA ASP A 143 1.02 24.94 14.04
C ASP A 143 1.90 23.91 13.32
N THR A 144 2.62 23.08 14.08
CA THR A 144 3.49 22.05 13.49
C THR A 144 2.67 20.98 12.77
N CYS A 145 1.56 20.55 13.35
CA CYS A 145 0.64 19.59 12.73
C CYS A 145 0.06 20.15 11.42
N ALA A 146 -0.32 21.44 11.40
CA ALA A 146 -0.79 22.13 10.20
C ALA A 146 0.30 22.23 9.12
N GLU A 147 1.55 22.50 9.49
CA GLU A 147 2.66 22.54 8.54
C GLU A 147 2.97 21.16 7.95
N VAL A 148 2.98 20.11 8.76
CA VAL A 148 3.16 18.72 8.30
C VAL A 148 2.01 18.32 7.37
N TYR A 149 0.77 18.58 7.78
CA TYR A 149 -0.42 18.38 6.96
C TYR A 149 -0.28 19.09 5.60
N ASN A 150 0.10 20.36 5.59
CA ASN A 150 0.28 21.15 4.38
C ASN A 150 1.43 20.65 3.51
N LEU A 151 2.53 20.17 4.10
CA LEU A 151 3.64 19.59 3.36
C LEU A 151 3.17 18.32 2.63
N LEU A 152 2.54 17.39 3.35
CA LEU A 152 2.08 16.11 2.81
C LEU A 152 1.00 16.33 1.74
N SER A 153 -0.04 17.11 2.05
CA SER A 153 -1.14 17.40 1.14
C SER A 153 -0.72 18.07 -0.17
N ASN A 154 0.48 18.67 -0.24
CA ASN A 154 0.99 19.32 -1.44
C ASN A 154 2.14 18.58 -2.14
N ASN A 155 2.81 17.65 -1.45
CA ASN A 155 4.08 17.08 -1.92
C ASN A 155 4.23 15.58 -1.66
N TYR A 156 3.22 14.91 -1.11
CA TYR A 156 3.27 13.46 -0.89
C TYR A 156 2.83 12.69 -2.15
N VAL A 157 2.44 11.43 -1.96
CA VAL A 157 2.11 10.47 -3.01
C VAL A 157 0.94 10.98 -3.87
N GLU A 158 1.17 10.94 -5.18
CA GLU A 158 0.22 11.23 -6.26
C GLU A 158 0.10 9.95 -7.10
N ASP A 159 -1.06 9.75 -7.72
CA ASP A 159 -1.21 8.74 -8.77
C ASP A 159 -0.41 9.14 -10.02
N ASP A 160 -0.13 8.17 -10.89
CA ASP A 160 0.69 8.37 -12.09
C ASP A 160 0.09 9.41 -13.06
N GLU A 161 -1.25 9.55 -13.06
CA GLU A 161 -1.99 10.53 -13.87
C GLU A 161 -2.13 11.91 -13.19
N ASN A 162 -1.64 12.08 -11.94
CA ASN A 162 -1.79 13.28 -11.11
C ASN A 162 -3.24 13.77 -10.94
N MET A 163 -4.20 12.85 -10.89
CA MET A 163 -5.62 13.15 -10.64
C MET A 163 -5.96 13.16 -9.15
N PHE A 164 -5.25 12.33 -8.36
CA PHE A 164 -5.51 12.10 -6.94
C PHE A 164 -4.23 12.25 -6.13
N ARG A 165 -4.37 12.84 -4.94
CA ARG A 165 -3.27 12.93 -3.97
C ARG A 165 -3.76 12.59 -2.59
N PHE A 166 -3.00 11.78 -1.84
CA PHE A 166 -3.35 11.48 -0.47
C PHE A 166 -3.49 12.74 0.37
N ASN A 167 -4.55 12.76 1.17
CA ASN A 167 -4.93 13.87 2.05
C ASN A 167 -5.12 13.32 3.46
N TYR A 168 -4.03 12.91 4.09
CA TYR A 168 -4.03 12.47 5.49
C TYR A 168 -4.56 13.59 6.38
N SER A 169 -5.67 13.38 7.09
CA SER A 169 -6.21 14.37 8.01
C SER A 169 -5.27 14.63 9.18
N LYS A 170 -5.42 15.76 9.87
CA LYS A 170 -4.64 16.05 11.07
C LYS A 170 -4.90 15.00 12.16
N GLU A 171 -6.14 14.55 12.26
CA GLU A 171 -6.62 13.54 13.21
C GLU A 171 -5.97 12.19 12.94
N PHE A 172 -5.84 11.83 11.65
CA PHE A 172 -5.13 10.62 11.22
C PHE A 172 -3.65 10.72 11.52
N LEU A 173 -2.98 11.84 11.16
CA LEU A 173 -1.56 12.03 11.44
C LEU A 173 -1.27 11.96 12.94
N ARG A 174 -2.14 12.52 13.78
CA ARG A 174 -2.01 12.40 15.23
C ARG A 174 -2.21 10.97 15.70
N TRP A 175 -3.16 10.23 15.14
CA TRP A 175 -3.37 8.84 15.49
C TRP A 175 -2.17 7.96 15.06
N ALA A 176 -1.70 8.10 13.83
CA ALA A 176 -0.58 7.34 13.27
C ALA A 176 0.76 7.64 13.96
N LEU A 177 0.98 8.86 14.44
CA LEU A 177 2.26 9.31 14.99
C LEU A 177 2.31 9.34 16.52
N HIS A 178 1.24 8.97 17.22
CA HIS A 178 1.24 8.91 18.69
C HIS A 178 0.82 7.55 19.26
N PRO A 179 1.35 6.41 18.79
CA PRO A 179 1.13 5.16 19.50
C PRO A 179 1.69 5.20 20.93
N PRO A 180 1.23 4.29 21.80
CA PRO A 180 1.81 4.13 23.14
C PRO A 180 3.33 4.00 23.06
N GLY A 181 4.04 4.81 23.86
CA GLY A 181 5.51 4.79 23.92
C GLY A 181 6.24 5.43 22.73
N TYR A 182 5.56 6.18 21.86
CA TYR A 182 6.22 6.84 20.71
C TYR A 182 7.36 7.80 21.13
N TYR A 183 8.35 7.91 20.25
CA TYR A 183 9.49 8.80 20.42
C TYR A 183 9.27 10.10 19.65
N LYS A 184 9.07 11.22 20.36
CA LYS A 184 8.96 12.55 19.73
C LYS A 184 10.13 12.85 18.80
N THR A 185 11.34 12.42 19.17
CA THR A 185 12.57 12.63 18.42
C THR A 185 12.56 11.94 17.06
N TRP A 186 11.70 10.95 16.82
CA TRP A 186 11.60 10.23 15.55
C TRP A 186 10.70 10.93 14.53
N HIS A 187 10.05 12.04 14.87
CA HIS A 187 9.32 12.89 13.93
C HIS A 187 10.24 14.00 13.41
N ILE A 188 10.88 13.76 12.26
CA ILE A 188 12.03 14.55 11.81
C ILE A 188 11.62 15.42 10.63
N GLY A 189 11.77 16.73 10.80
CA GLY A 189 11.56 17.72 9.74
C GLY A 189 12.86 18.39 9.31
N VAL A 190 12.85 18.95 8.10
CA VAL A 190 13.89 19.86 7.60
C VAL A 190 13.24 21.21 7.30
N ARG A 191 13.78 22.28 7.88
CA ARG A 191 13.35 23.66 7.62
C ARG A 191 14.42 24.45 6.87
N VAL A 192 13.98 25.43 6.10
CA VAL A 192 14.85 26.49 5.58
C VAL A 192 15.11 27.50 6.70
N LYS A 193 16.37 27.77 7.05
CA LYS A 193 16.73 28.63 8.19
C LYS A 193 16.15 30.04 8.11
N SER A 194 16.14 30.64 6.92
CA SER A 194 15.71 32.03 6.70
C SER A 194 14.20 32.23 6.76
N SER A 195 13.43 31.28 6.22
CA SER A 195 11.95 31.39 6.15
C SER A 195 11.23 30.54 7.17
N LYS A 196 11.95 29.66 7.89
CA LYS A 196 11.42 28.62 8.77
C LYS A 196 10.42 27.66 8.10
N LYS A 197 10.27 27.70 6.78
CA LYS A 197 9.37 26.82 6.04
C LYS A 197 9.83 25.36 6.13
N LEU A 198 8.91 24.46 6.49
CA LEU A 198 9.10 23.01 6.44
C LEU A 198 9.16 22.53 4.98
N VAL A 199 10.23 21.81 4.63
CA VAL A 199 10.49 21.37 3.24
C VAL A 199 10.73 19.88 3.09
N ALA A 200 10.89 19.15 4.19
CA ALA A 200 10.89 17.70 4.18
C ALA A 200 10.47 17.15 5.55
N PHE A 201 9.94 15.92 5.55
CA PHE A 201 9.48 15.21 6.74
C PHE A 201 9.73 13.70 6.59
N ILE A 202 10.07 13.02 7.68
CA ILE A 202 10.16 11.55 7.81
C ILE A 202 9.82 11.18 9.25
N THR A 203 9.14 10.07 9.45
CA THR A 203 8.75 9.62 10.80
C THR A 203 9.18 8.19 11.06
N GLY A 204 9.44 7.89 12.32
CA GLY A 204 9.42 6.53 12.86
C GLY A 204 8.47 6.46 14.05
N ILE A 205 7.85 5.30 14.25
CA ILE A 205 7.14 4.93 15.49
C ILE A 205 7.65 3.59 16.01
N PRO A 206 7.63 3.32 17.32
CA PRO A 206 8.03 2.02 17.83
C PRO A 206 6.98 0.95 17.45
N ALA A 207 7.45 -0.22 17.06
CA ALA A 207 6.62 -1.37 16.78
C ALA A 207 7.31 -2.65 17.27
N ARG A 208 6.54 -3.55 17.86
CA ARG A 208 7.00 -4.92 18.14
C ARG A 208 6.57 -5.80 16.98
N MET A 209 7.53 -6.30 16.22
CA MET A 209 7.26 -7.11 15.05
C MET A 209 7.66 -8.56 15.34
N ARG A 210 6.73 -9.49 15.15
CA ARG A 210 7.05 -10.91 15.09
C ARG A 210 7.58 -11.22 13.70
N VAL A 211 8.77 -11.79 13.63
CA VAL A 211 9.34 -12.36 12.42
C VAL A 211 9.59 -13.84 12.69
N ARG A 212 8.71 -14.69 12.18
CA ARG A 212 8.58 -16.11 12.48
C ARG A 212 8.40 -16.36 13.98
N SER A 213 9.41 -16.91 14.64
CA SER A 213 9.40 -17.22 16.07
C SER A 213 9.91 -16.06 16.94
N GLU A 214 10.60 -15.08 16.36
CA GLU A 214 11.26 -14.02 17.11
C GLU A 214 10.39 -12.78 17.18
N ILE A 215 10.35 -12.14 18.36
CA ILE A 215 9.75 -10.82 18.53
C ILE A 215 10.87 -9.80 18.57
N VAL A 216 10.87 -8.87 17.62
CA VAL A 216 11.90 -7.87 17.42
C VAL A 216 11.30 -6.49 17.63
N SER A 217 11.94 -5.68 18.47
CA SER A 217 11.63 -4.25 18.56
C SER A 217 12.18 -3.55 17.32
N MET A 218 11.28 -2.94 16.54
CA MET A 218 11.59 -2.25 15.30
C MET A 218 11.05 -0.81 15.34
N ALA A 219 11.59 0.04 14.47
CA ALA A 219 10.91 1.27 14.08
C ALA A 219 10.03 1.00 12.86
N GLU A 220 8.77 1.42 12.87
CA GLU A 220 7.96 1.51 11.65
C GLU A 220 8.17 2.90 11.03
N VAL A 221 8.77 2.94 9.84
CA VAL A 221 9.12 4.19 9.16
C VAL A 221 8.09 4.51 8.09
N ASN A 222 7.56 5.75 8.13
CA ASN A 222 6.54 6.22 7.21
C ASN A 222 6.69 7.73 6.92
N PHE A 223 5.79 8.28 6.09
CA PHE A 223 5.65 9.70 5.78
C PHE A 223 6.92 10.41 5.27
N LEU A 224 7.82 9.67 4.61
CA LEU A 224 8.98 10.26 3.94
C LEU A 224 8.51 11.17 2.79
N CYS A 225 8.56 12.48 3.02
CA CYS A 225 8.14 13.49 2.07
C CYS A 225 9.25 14.53 1.87
N VAL A 226 9.57 14.80 0.60
CA VAL A 226 10.44 15.91 0.22
C VAL A 226 9.65 16.82 -0.71
N HIS A 227 9.65 18.12 -0.38
CA HIS A 227 8.98 19.15 -1.17
C HIS A 227 9.39 19.05 -2.65
N LYS A 228 8.43 19.16 -3.59
CA LYS A 228 8.62 18.88 -5.03
C LYS A 228 9.87 19.55 -5.62
N LYS A 229 10.10 20.83 -5.29
CA LYS A 229 11.26 21.63 -5.73
C LYS A 229 12.64 21.12 -5.27
N LEU A 230 12.70 20.25 -4.25
CA LEU A 230 13.93 19.71 -3.68
C LEU A 230 14.16 18.23 -4.05
N ARG A 231 13.27 17.63 -4.85
CA ARG A 231 13.45 16.26 -5.33
C ARG A 231 14.69 16.16 -6.22
N SER A 232 15.27 14.96 -6.29
CA SER A 232 16.54 14.68 -6.99
C SER A 232 17.79 15.41 -6.47
N LYS A 233 17.70 16.06 -5.29
CA LYS A 233 18.85 16.68 -4.60
C LYS A 233 19.46 15.80 -3.50
N ARG A 234 19.12 14.51 -3.48
CA ARG A 234 19.61 13.51 -2.51
C ARG A 234 19.34 13.85 -1.04
N LEU A 235 18.26 14.58 -0.75
CA LEU A 235 17.84 14.88 0.63
C LEU A 235 17.31 13.63 1.34
N ALA A 236 16.51 12.80 0.66
CA ALA A 236 15.93 11.59 1.25
C ALA A 236 16.99 10.64 1.87
N PRO A 237 18.11 10.28 1.20
CA PRO A 237 19.19 9.53 1.83
C PRO A 237 19.73 10.13 3.13
N VAL A 238 19.83 11.46 3.23
CA VAL A 238 20.31 12.13 4.45
C VAL A 238 19.28 12.04 5.56
N MET A 239 18.00 12.14 5.22
CA MET A 239 16.90 11.96 6.17
C MET A 239 16.78 10.54 6.68
N ILE A 240 16.96 9.54 5.80
CA ILE A 240 17.00 8.13 6.20
C ILE A 240 18.15 7.89 7.19
N LYS A 241 19.35 8.40 6.91
CA LYS A 241 20.47 8.32 7.86
C LYS A 241 20.18 8.97 9.20
N GLU A 242 19.50 10.11 9.21
CA GLU A 242 19.15 10.79 10.46
C GLU A 242 18.06 10.06 11.25
N VAL A 243 17.03 9.49 10.62
CA VAL A 243 16.05 8.65 11.34
C VAL A 243 16.70 7.39 11.88
N THR A 244 17.54 6.71 11.08
CA THR A 244 18.31 5.54 11.54
C THR A 244 19.17 5.88 12.75
N ARG A 245 19.87 7.02 12.74
CA ARG A 245 20.69 7.48 13.88
C ARG A 245 19.85 7.67 15.14
N ARG A 246 18.70 8.35 15.04
CA ARG A 246 17.82 8.59 16.20
C ARG A 246 17.17 7.31 16.73
N VAL A 247 16.88 6.34 15.85
CA VAL A 247 16.39 5.02 16.24
C VAL A 247 17.49 4.21 16.95
N HIS A 248 18.72 4.21 16.43
CA HIS A 248 19.87 3.55 17.05
C HIS A 248 20.24 4.13 18.43
N LEU A 249 20.04 5.44 18.64
CA LEU A 249 20.25 6.06 19.96
C LEU A 249 19.30 5.54 21.04
N GLU A 250 18.12 5.04 20.65
CA GLU A 250 17.17 4.37 21.55
C GLU A 250 17.42 2.86 21.64
N ASN A 251 18.59 2.39 21.15
CA ASN A 251 18.99 0.99 21.12
C ASN A 251 18.06 0.07 20.31
N ILE A 252 17.44 0.60 19.26
CA ILE A 252 16.64 -0.14 18.29
C ILE A 252 17.41 -0.18 16.96
N TRP A 253 17.48 -1.34 16.32
CA TRP A 253 18.43 -1.57 15.21
C TRP A 253 17.76 -2.02 13.92
N GLN A 254 16.45 -2.27 13.95
CA GLN A 254 15.66 -2.76 12.83
C GLN A 254 14.51 -1.79 12.53
N ALA A 255 14.03 -1.82 11.29
CA ALA A 255 12.84 -1.08 10.92
C ALA A 255 11.98 -1.83 9.91
N ALA A 256 10.67 -1.56 9.89
CA ALA A 256 9.76 -1.97 8.84
C ALA A 256 9.30 -0.73 8.05
N TYR A 257 9.19 -0.85 6.73
CA TYR A 257 8.72 0.24 5.87
C TYR A 257 8.12 -0.31 4.58
N THR A 258 7.32 0.50 3.90
CA THR A 258 6.79 0.19 2.57
C THR A 258 7.15 1.26 1.55
N ALA A 259 7.11 0.88 0.27
CA ALA A 259 7.22 1.81 -0.83
C ALA A 259 6.40 1.34 -2.04
N GLY A 260 5.89 2.28 -2.83
CA GLY A 260 5.27 1.99 -4.13
C GLY A 260 6.28 1.75 -5.27
N VAL A 261 7.57 1.99 -5.01
CA VAL A 261 8.67 1.71 -5.94
C VAL A 261 9.49 0.54 -5.44
N VAL A 262 10.07 -0.24 -6.36
CA VAL A 262 10.94 -1.35 -6.01
C VAL A 262 12.32 -0.84 -5.58
N LEU A 263 12.73 -1.21 -4.37
CA LEU A 263 14.05 -1.01 -3.77
C LEU A 263 14.70 -2.38 -3.45
N PRO A 264 16.03 -2.46 -3.26
CA PRO A 264 16.70 -3.67 -2.78
C PRO A 264 16.38 -3.94 -1.29
N THR A 265 15.80 -5.07 -0.90
CA THR A 265 14.98 -5.99 -1.70
C THR A 265 13.70 -6.25 -0.92
N PRO A 266 12.50 -6.25 -1.53
CA PRO A 266 11.26 -6.43 -0.79
C PRO A 266 11.20 -7.81 -0.14
N ILE A 267 10.66 -7.89 1.08
CA ILE A 267 10.32 -9.16 1.71
C ILE A 267 9.04 -9.76 1.11
N THR A 268 8.15 -8.92 0.60
CA THR A 268 6.96 -9.30 -0.18
C THR A 268 6.42 -8.09 -0.94
N SER A 269 5.49 -8.32 -1.86
CA SER A 269 4.81 -7.29 -2.64
C SER A 269 3.33 -7.60 -2.71
N CYS A 270 2.49 -6.65 -2.33
CA CYS A 270 1.03 -6.78 -2.33
C CYS A 270 0.41 -5.90 -3.41
N GLN A 271 -0.66 -6.37 -4.05
CA GLN A 271 -1.45 -5.61 -5.01
C GLN A 271 -2.55 -4.82 -4.31
N TYR A 272 -2.79 -3.57 -4.72
CA TYR A 272 -3.99 -2.85 -4.30
C TYR A 272 -5.23 -3.33 -5.07
N TRP A 273 -6.35 -3.41 -4.37
CA TRP A 273 -7.65 -3.79 -4.88
C TRP A 273 -8.71 -2.76 -4.47
N HIS A 274 -9.67 -2.51 -5.34
CA HIS A 274 -10.67 -1.45 -5.17
C HIS A 274 -12.08 -1.99 -5.32
N ARG A 275 -12.94 -1.72 -4.33
CA ARG A 275 -14.37 -2.01 -4.36
C ARG A 275 -15.17 -0.70 -4.41
N SER A 276 -15.87 -0.48 -5.51
CA SER A 276 -16.64 0.76 -5.71
C SER A 276 -17.88 0.83 -4.81
N LEU A 277 -17.96 1.83 -3.92
CA LEU A 277 -19.15 2.05 -3.09
C LEU A 277 -20.07 3.13 -3.70
N ASN A 278 -19.48 4.10 -4.40
CA ASN A 278 -20.16 5.17 -5.15
C ASN A 278 -19.73 5.19 -6.63
N PRO A 279 -20.18 4.22 -7.46
CA PRO A 279 -19.71 4.10 -8.84
C PRO A 279 -19.95 5.35 -9.69
N LYS A 280 -21.04 6.09 -9.43
CA LYS A 280 -21.36 7.31 -10.17
C LYS A 280 -20.25 8.35 -9.98
N LYS A 281 -19.86 8.62 -8.73
CA LYS A 281 -18.79 9.58 -8.44
C LYS A 281 -17.43 9.08 -8.93
N LEU A 282 -17.10 7.80 -8.70
CA LEU A 282 -15.81 7.25 -9.14
C LEU A 282 -15.60 7.34 -10.66
N ILE A 283 -16.66 7.16 -11.44
CA ILE A 283 -16.60 7.31 -12.91
C ILE A 283 -16.51 8.78 -13.31
N ASP A 284 -17.27 9.66 -12.67
CA ASP A 284 -17.27 11.11 -12.95
C ASP A 284 -15.88 11.72 -12.74
N VAL A 285 -15.19 11.34 -11.65
CA VAL A 285 -13.88 11.88 -11.27
C VAL A 285 -12.71 11.14 -11.93
N GLY A 286 -12.97 10.16 -12.79
CA GLY A 286 -11.94 9.41 -13.51
C GLY A 286 -11.23 8.31 -12.73
N PHE A 287 -11.60 8.05 -11.47
CA PHE A 287 -11.03 6.97 -10.65
C PHE A 287 -11.33 5.58 -11.24
N SER A 288 -12.49 5.41 -11.85
CA SER A 288 -12.87 4.17 -12.53
C SER A 288 -13.47 4.48 -13.90
N ARG A 289 -13.44 3.49 -14.80
CA ARG A 289 -14.02 3.63 -16.14
C ARG A 289 -15.16 2.63 -16.32
N LEU A 290 -16.14 2.99 -17.15
CA LEU A 290 -17.17 2.02 -17.56
C LEU A 290 -16.53 0.95 -18.43
N GLY A 291 -16.70 -0.32 -18.03
CA GLY A 291 -16.26 -1.45 -18.83
C GLY A 291 -16.98 -1.52 -20.18
N PRO A 292 -16.41 -2.24 -21.17
CA PRO A 292 -17.07 -2.44 -22.46
C PRO A 292 -18.48 -3.03 -22.27
N ARG A 293 -19.49 -2.45 -22.93
CA ARG A 293 -20.91 -2.88 -22.86
C ARG A 293 -21.59 -2.69 -21.50
N MET A 294 -20.95 -2.01 -20.55
CA MET A 294 -21.57 -1.61 -19.28
C MET A 294 -22.26 -0.24 -19.41
N THR A 295 -23.41 -0.10 -18.75
CA THR A 295 -24.09 1.19 -18.59
C THR A 295 -24.00 1.62 -17.13
N MET A 296 -24.15 2.91 -16.85
CA MET A 296 -24.16 3.43 -15.47
C MET A 296 -25.17 2.68 -14.58
N SER A 297 -26.39 2.43 -15.08
CA SER A 297 -27.42 1.68 -14.35
C SER A 297 -27.00 0.24 -14.04
N ARG A 298 -26.36 -0.47 -14.99
CA ARG A 298 -25.84 -1.82 -14.76
C ARG A 298 -24.72 -1.83 -13.73
N THR A 299 -23.81 -0.85 -13.78
CA THR A 299 -22.72 -0.70 -12.81
C THR A 299 -23.26 -0.44 -11.40
N LEU A 300 -24.24 0.46 -11.26
CA LEU A 300 -24.90 0.72 -9.97
C LEU A 300 -25.58 -0.54 -9.43
N LYS A 301 -26.26 -1.32 -10.27
CA LYS A 301 -26.88 -2.60 -9.88
C LYS A 301 -25.83 -3.64 -9.47
N LEU A 302 -24.72 -3.74 -10.21
CA LEU A 302 -23.63 -4.68 -9.93
C LEU A 302 -23.03 -4.44 -8.54
N TYR A 303 -22.79 -3.18 -8.19
CA TYR A 303 -22.11 -2.81 -6.95
C TYR A 303 -23.03 -2.52 -5.78
N LYS A 304 -24.35 -2.62 -5.97
CA LYS A 304 -25.35 -2.42 -4.92
C LYS A 304 -25.07 -3.33 -3.73
N LEU A 305 -25.08 -2.74 -2.55
CA LEU A 305 -25.01 -3.39 -1.25
C LEU A 305 -26.36 -3.26 -0.52
N PRO A 306 -26.67 -4.17 0.42
CA PRO A 306 -27.78 -4.03 1.36
C PRO A 306 -27.73 -2.72 2.16
N ASP A 307 -28.85 -2.37 2.79
CA ASP A 307 -28.98 -1.14 3.58
C ASP A 307 -28.54 -1.32 5.04
N SER A 308 -28.36 -2.55 5.52
CA SER A 308 -27.91 -2.86 6.89
C SER A 308 -27.09 -4.15 6.91
N PRO A 309 -26.09 -4.26 7.81
CA PRO A 309 -25.35 -5.49 8.05
C PRO A 309 -26.28 -6.67 8.36
N VAL A 310 -25.89 -7.88 7.95
CA VAL A 310 -26.74 -9.08 8.04
C VAL A 310 -26.32 -9.98 9.20
N THR A 311 -25.05 -9.97 9.63
CA THR A 311 -24.57 -10.82 10.71
C THR A 311 -25.20 -10.42 12.06
N PRO A 312 -25.91 -11.34 12.76
CA PRO A 312 -26.43 -11.08 14.09
C PRO A 312 -25.32 -10.72 15.09
N GLY A 313 -25.55 -9.71 15.93
CA GLY A 313 -24.56 -9.24 16.89
C GLY A 313 -23.46 -8.35 16.32
N PHE A 314 -23.49 -8.05 15.01
CA PHE A 314 -22.58 -7.08 14.40
C PHE A 314 -22.84 -5.68 14.95
N ARG A 315 -21.88 -5.13 15.68
CA ARG A 315 -21.96 -3.79 16.28
C ARG A 315 -20.61 -3.10 16.28
N LYS A 316 -20.62 -1.79 16.50
CA LYS A 316 -19.39 -1.01 16.68
C LYS A 316 -18.62 -1.53 17.91
N MET A 317 -17.29 -1.59 17.78
CA MET A 317 -16.41 -1.95 18.89
C MET A 317 -16.46 -0.88 19.98
N GLU A 318 -16.46 -1.32 21.24
CA GLU A 318 -16.40 -0.47 22.42
C GLU A 318 -15.15 -0.77 23.26
N LEU A 319 -14.81 0.12 24.20
CA LEU A 319 -13.63 -0.03 25.06
C LEU A 319 -13.62 -1.36 25.82
N ARG A 320 -14.80 -1.83 26.28
CA ARG A 320 -14.93 -3.11 26.99
C ARG A 320 -14.53 -4.33 26.15
N ASP A 321 -14.53 -4.20 24.82
CA ASP A 321 -14.22 -5.31 23.91
C ASP A 321 -12.71 -5.46 23.67
N VAL A 322 -11.88 -4.46 24.05
CA VAL A 322 -10.42 -4.45 23.79
C VAL A 322 -9.75 -5.76 24.20
N PRO A 323 -9.92 -6.30 25.43
CA PRO A 323 -9.26 -7.54 25.81
C PRO A 323 -9.65 -8.75 24.94
N ALA A 324 -10.91 -8.82 24.48
CA ALA A 324 -11.38 -9.90 23.62
C ALA A 324 -10.82 -9.77 22.20
N VAL A 325 -10.82 -8.55 21.64
CA VAL A 325 -10.24 -8.26 20.33
C VAL A 325 -8.73 -8.50 20.33
N THR A 326 -8.02 -8.13 21.40
CA THR A 326 -6.59 -8.43 21.55
C THR A 326 -6.31 -9.93 21.48
N ARG A 327 -7.10 -10.77 22.17
CA ARG A 327 -6.93 -12.23 22.09
C ARG A 327 -7.17 -12.76 20.67
N LEU A 328 -8.25 -12.32 20.03
CA LEU A 328 -8.57 -12.73 18.65
C LEU A 328 -7.47 -12.33 17.66
N LEU A 329 -7.04 -11.07 17.74
CA LEU A 329 -6.04 -10.52 16.84
C LEU A 329 -4.67 -11.18 17.04
N ARG A 330 -4.22 -11.36 18.29
CA ARG A 330 -2.97 -12.08 18.57
C ARG A 330 -3.03 -13.52 18.06
N ALA A 331 -4.13 -14.24 18.28
CA ALA A 331 -4.30 -15.61 17.79
C ALA A 331 -4.29 -15.68 16.26
N TYR A 332 -4.92 -14.72 15.58
CA TYR A 332 -4.91 -14.63 14.13
C TYR A 332 -3.52 -14.31 13.58
N LEU A 333 -2.86 -13.29 14.14
CA LEU A 333 -1.58 -12.80 13.65
C LEU A 333 -0.40 -13.77 13.87
N LEU A 334 -0.55 -14.77 14.75
CA LEU A 334 0.42 -15.85 14.93
C LEU A 334 0.57 -16.76 13.71
N GLN A 335 -0.37 -16.72 12.77
CA GLN A 335 -0.35 -17.55 11.57
C GLN A 335 0.60 -17.01 10.49
N PHE A 336 0.99 -15.74 10.58
CA PHE A 336 1.80 -15.06 9.57
C PHE A 336 3.29 -15.06 9.92
N ALA A 337 4.13 -15.10 8.90
CA ALA A 337 5.59 -15.08 9.05
C ALA A 337 6.09 -13.70 9.52
N VAL A 338 5.44 -12.61 9.14
CA VAL A 338 5.74 -11.26 9.63
C VAL A 338 4.45 -10.57 10.04
N ALA A 339 4.31 -10.19 11.31
CA ALA A 339 3.10 -9.53 11.83
C ALA A 339 3.42 -8.76 13.11
N PRO A 340 2.64 -7.73 13.48
CA PRO A 340 2.86 -7.04 14.74
C PRO A 340 2.51 -7.94 15.94
N ASP A 341 3.20 -7.74 17.06
CA ASP A 341 2.88 -8.31 18.37
C ASP A 341 2.21 -7.25 19.24
N LEU A 342 0.89 -7.13 19.10
CA LEU A 342 0.07 -6.10 19.72
C LEU A 342 -0.39 -6.52 21.12
N ASP A 343 -0.25 -5.64 22.10
CA ASP A 343 -0.87 -5.77 23.42
C ASP A 343 -2.24 -5.05 23.52
N GLU A 344 -2.81 -4.94 24.71
CA GLU A 344 -4.10 -4.26 24.91
C GLU A 344 -4.02 -2.74 24.70
N LEU A 345 -2.89 -2.10 25.03
CA LEU A 345 -2.69 -0.67 24.80
C LEU A 345 -2.56 -0.39 23.30
N ASP A 346 -1.85 -1.26 22.59
CA ASP A 346 -1.75 -1.20 21.14
C ASP A 346 -3.13 -1.35 20.48
N VAL A 347 -3.93 -2.34 20.91
CA VAL A 347 -5.27 -2.57 20.34
C VAL A 347 -6.22 -1.43 20.69
N GLU A 348 -6.17 -0.89 21.91
CA GLU A 348 -6.94 0.29 22.27
C GLU A 348 -6.60 1.48 21.34
N HIS A 349 -5.32 1.75 21.11
CA HIS A 349 -4.90 2.87 20.27
C HIS A 349 -5.21 2.66 18.79
N TRP A 350 -4.88 1.50 18.24
CA TRP A 350 -4.97 1.23 16.80
C TRP A 350 -6.34 0.78 16.33
N ILE A 351 -7.12 0.13 17.20
CA ILE A 351 -8.34 -0.57 16.76
C ILE A 351 -9.59 0.09 17.34
N LEU A 352 -9.54 0.73 18.51
CA LEU A 352 -10.74 1.36 19.05
C LEU A 352 -11.25 2.46 18.09
N PRO A 353 -12.56 2.48 17.75
CA PRO A 353 -13.05 3.40 16.74
C PRO A 353 -12.82 4.87 17.07
N LYS A 354 -12.29 5.61 16.11
CA LYS A 354 -12.10 7.06 16.15
C LYS A 354 -12.70 7.69 14.91
N GLU A 355 -13.60 8.65 15.12
CA GLU A 355 -14.35 9.32 14.05
C GLU A 355 -13.43 9.86 12.95
N ASP A 356 -13.79 9.58 11.69
CA ASP A 356 -13.06 9.92 10.47
C ASP A 356 -11.57 9.47 10.44
N VAL A 357 -11.18 8.51 11.28
CA VAL A 357 -9.83 7.94 11.33
C VAL A 357 -9.86 6.43 11.19
N VAL A 358 -10.45 5.70 12.14
CA VAL A 358 -10.53 4.24 12.13
C VAL A 358 -11.90 3.78 12.61
N ASP A 359 -12.46 2.84 11.90
CA ASP A 359 -13.75 2.24 12.18
C ASP A 359 -13.59 0.75 12.42
N SER A 360 -14.09 0.28 13.56
CA SER A 360 -13.97 -1.10 13.99
C SER A 360 -15.29 -1.63 14.50
N PHE A 361 -15.57 -2.89 14.16
CA PHE A 361 -16.80 -3.60 14.46
C PHE A 361 -16.47 -4.98 15.00
N VAL A 362 -17.33 -5.47 15.89
CA VAL A 362 -17.26 -6.80 16.49
C VAL A 362 -18.55 -7.55 16.22
N VAL A 363 -18.47 -8.88 16.26
CA VAL A 363 -19.64 -9.76 16.31
C VAL A 363 -19.71 -10.33 17.71
N GLU A 364 -20.77 -10.00 18.43
CA GLU A 364 -21.10 -10.57 19.75
C GLU A 364 -22.09 -11.72 19.58
N SER A 365 -21.75 -12.91 20.07
CA SER A 365 -22.67 -14.06 20.01
C SER A 365 -23.96 -13.73 20.78
N PRO A 366 -25.14 -13.86 20.15
CA PRO A 366 -26.42 -13.66 20.83
C PRO A 366 -26.66 -14.62 22.00
N GLU A 367 -25.98 -15.78 22.02
CA GLU A 367 -26.15 -16.82 23.02
C GLU A 367 -25.15 -16.68 24.19
N SER A 368 -23.86 -16.49 23.89
CA SER A 368 -22.81 -16.45 24.92
C SER A 368 -22.40 -15.04 25.34
N HIS A 369 -22.78 -14.01 24.58
CA HIS A 369 -22.29 -12.64 24.71
C HIS A 369 -20.77 -12.49 24.56
N GLU A 370 -20.09 -13.50 24.02
CA GLU A 370 -18.66 -13.44 23.72
C GLU A 370 -18.42 -12.80 22.36
N ILE A 371 -17.34 -12.04 22.24
CA ILE A 371 -16.87 -11.52 20.96
C ILE A 371 -16.22 -12.65 20.16
N THR A 372 -16.78 -12.95 19.00
CA THR A 372 -16.33 -14.05 18.13
C THR A 372 -15.50 -13.57 16.95
N ASP A 373 -15.88 -12.44 16.36
CA ASP A 373 -15.29 -11.91 15.13
C ASP A 373 -15.06 -10.40 15.26
N PHE A 374 -14.14 -9.87 14.46
CA PHE A 374 -13.83 -8.45 14.43
C PHE A 374 -13.38 -8.02 13.03
N CYS A 375 -13.73 -6.81 12.61
CA CYS A 375 -13.21 -6.20 11.39
C CYS A 375 -12.99 -4.70 11.58
N SER A 376 -12.02 -4.16 10.84
CA SER A 376 -11.67 -2.74 10.88
C SER A 376 -11.24 -2.19 9.53
N PHE A 377 -11.42 -0.88 9.36
CA PHE A 377 -10.90 -0.11 8.24
C PHE A 377 -10.59 1.32 8.67
N TYR A 378 -9.62 1.96 8.01
CA TYR A 378 -9.27 3.35 8.28
C TYR A 378 -9.67 4.27 7.12
N THR A 379 -9.83 5.55 7.43
CA THR A 379 -10.21 6.60 6.50
C THR A 379 -8.96 7.28 5.96
N LEU A 380 -8.75 7.23 4.65
CA LEU A 380 -7.71 7.98 3.98
C LEU A 380 -8.28 8.66 2.74
N PRO A 381 -8.69 9.93 2.85
CA PRO A 381 -9.24 10.63 1.71
C PRO A 381 -8.14 11.04 0.73
N SER A 382 -8.51 11.23 -0.52
CA SER A 382 -7.66 11.81 -1.55
C SER A 382 -8.24 13.13 -2.06
N SER A 383 -7.38 14.13 -2.26
CA SER A 383 -7.74 15.36 -2.96
C SER A 383 -7.93 15.05 -4.44
N ILE A 384 -9.05 15.51 -5.01
CA ILE A 384 -9.35 15.39 -6.44
C ILE A 384 -8.87 16.68 -7.11
N LEU A 385 -7.92 16.55 -8.03
CA LEU A 385 -7.24 17.70 -8.63
C LEU A 385 -7.94 18.13 -9.92
N GLY A 386 -8.33 19.41 -9.99
CA GLY A 386 -8.85 20.02 -11.23
C GLY A 386 -10.30 19.66 -11.61
N HIS A 387 -11.04 18.96 -10.74
CA HIS A 387 -12.45 18.65 -10.99
C HIS A 387 -13.37 19.81 -10.56
N PRO A 388 -14.38 20.20 -11.36
CA PRO A 388 -15.19 21.40 -11.10
C PRO A 388 -16.13 21.29 -9.89
N THR A 389 -16.56 20.08 -9.53
CA THR A 389 -17.62 19.85 -8.52
C THR A 389 -17.21 18.98 -7.33
N HIS A 390 -16.09 18.27 -7.44
CA HIS A 390 -15.65 17.29 -6.44
C HIS A 390 -14.23 17.62 -6.02
N SER A 391 -14.01 17.81 -4.71
CA SER A 391 -12.69 18.14 -4.16
C SER A 391 -12.05 16.98 -3.41
N ILE A 392 -12.86 16.02 -2.93
CA ILE A 392 -12.41 14.92 -2.08
C ILE A 392 -13.03 13.60 -2.54
N LEU A 393 -12.18 12.58 -2.63
CA LEU A 393 -12.54 11.17 -2.72
C LEU A 393 -12.39 10.54 -1.33
N LYS A 394 -13.50 10.12 -0.70
CA LYS A 394 -13.46 9.49 0.63
C LYS A 394 -13.23 7.99 0.48
N ALA A 395 -12.04 7.51 0.80
CA ALA A 395 -11.68 6.10 0.66
C ALA A 395 -11.49 5.42 2.03
N ALA A 396 -12.07 4.23 2.16
CA ALA A 396 -11.83 3.32 3.27
C ALA A 396 -10.70 2.38 2.87
N TYR A 397 -9.82 2.03 3.80
CA TYR A 397 -8.75 1.05 3.60
C TYR A 397 -8.92 -0.08 4.61
N SER A 398 -9.03 -1.32 4.12
CA SER A 398 -9.07 -2.52 4.94
C SER A 398 -7.90 -2.54 5.90
N TYR A 399 -8.15 -2.75 7.19
CA TYR A 399 -7.10 -2.85 8.20
C TYR A 399 -6.97 -4.30 8.67
N TYR A 400 -7.37 -4.63 9.91
CA TYR A 400 -7.38 -6.01 10.40
C TYR A 400 -8.78 -6.60 10.40
N ILE A 401 -8.88 -7.87 9.98
CA ILE A 401 -10.12 -8.66 9.94
C ILE A 401 -9.84 -10.04 10.53
N VAL A 402 -10.61 -10.43 11.53
CA VAL A 402 -10.53 -11.73 12.20
C VAL A 402 -11.91 -12.38 12.17
N ALA A 403 -12.03 -13.44 11.38
CA ALA A 403 -13.24 -14.24 11.24
C ALA A 403 -13.01 -15.63 11.86
N THR A 404 -13.82 -16.00 12.85
CA THR A 404 -13.76 -17.30 13.54
C THR A 404 -15.08 -18.08 13.45
N LYS A 405 -16.23 -17.42 13.61
CA LYS A 405 -17.57 -18.02 13.54
C LYS A 405 -18.32 -17.57 12.29
N THR A 406 -18.14 -16.31 11.92
CA THR A 406 -18.74 -15.73 10.72
C THR A 406 -17.85 -16.03 9.51
N PRO A 407 -18.39 -16.49 8.36
CA PRO A 407 -17.59 -16.62 7.14
C PRO A 407 -16.92 -15.29 6.77
N LEU A 408 -15.62 -15.32 6.43
CA LEU A 408 -14.82 -14.11 6.16
C LEU A 408 -15.47 -13.20 5.10
N VAL A 409 -16.00 -13.80 4.02
CA VAL A 409 -16.71 -13.06 2.96
C VAL A 409 -17.94 -12.32 3.49
N GLN A 410 -18.71 -12.94 4.38
CA GLN A 410 -19.89 -12.33 4.99
C GLN A 410 -19.49 -11.18 5.92
N LEU A 411 -18.47 -11.38 6.76
CA LEU A 411 -17.96 -10.33 7.67
C LEU A 411 -17.44 -9.12 6.88
N MET A 412 -16.68 -9.35 5.81
CA MET A 412 -16.19 -8.29 4.94
C MET A 412 -17.34 -7.60 4.19
N ASN A 413 -18.38 -8.32 3.77
CA ASN A 413 -19.57 -7.71 3.18
C ASN A 413 -20.27 -6.76 4.16
N ASP A 414 -20.36 -7.12 5.44
CA ASP A 414 -20.92 -6.25 6.48
C ASP A 414 -20.05 -5.01 6.73
N ALA A 415 -18.72 -5.13 6.67
CA ALA A 415 -17.80 -3.99 6.69
C ALA A 415 -18.01 -3.04 5.48
N LEU A 416 -18.24 -3.59 4.27
CA LEU A 416 -18.58 -2.79 3.09
C LEU A 416 -19.90 -2.03 3.25
N ILE A 417 -20.91 -2.66 3.86
CA ILE A 417 -22.19 -2.01 4.17
C ILE A 417 -21.97 -0.86 5.17
N ALA A 418 -21.21 -1.10 6.24
CA ALA A 418 -20.90 -0.09 7.25
C ALA A 418 -20.13 1.09 6.65
N ALA A 419 -19.17 0.84 5.76
CA ALA A 419 -18.47 1.90 5.02
C ALA A 419 -19.43 2.66 4.09
N LYS A 420 -20.31 1.98 3.36
CA LYS A 420 -21.29 2.65 2.50
C LYS A 420 -22.25 3.54 3.30
N GLN A 421 -22.68 3.12 4.49
CA GLN A 421 -23.51 3.93 5.40
C GLN A 421 -22.80 5.20 5.92
N LYS A 422 -21.46 5.26 5.81
CA LYS A 422 -20.63 6.40 6.19
C LYS A 422 -20.14 7.23 4.99
N ASP A 423 -20.83 7.09 3.86
CA ASP A 423 -20.62 7.84 2.62
C ASP A 423 -19.19 7.69 2.05
N PHE A 424 -18.56 6.53 2.25
CA PHE A 424 -17.33 6.20 1.53
C PHE A 424 -17.60 5.96 0.05
N ASP A 425 -16.70 6.42 -0.80
CA ASP A 425 -16.83 6.31 -2.26
C ASP A 425 -16.22 5.00 -2.80
N VAL A 426 -15.16 4.52 -2.15
CA VAL A 426 -14.41 3.32 -2.51
C VAL A 426 -13.87 2.65 -1.25
N PHE A 427 -13.79 1.32 -1.29
CA PHE A 427 -13.13 0.51 -0.28
C PHE A 427 -11.90 -0.16 -0.88
N ASN A 428 -10.74 0.14 -0.33
CA ASN A 428 -9.44 -0.34 -0.78
C ASN A 428 -8.99 -1.50 0.10
N ALA A 429 -8.33 -2.49 -0.48
CA ALA A 429 -7.71 -3.59 0.24
C ALA A 429 -6.39 -3.97 -0.42
N LEU A 430 -5.45 -4.50 0.36
CA LEU A 430 -4.30 -5.24 -0.16
C LEU A 430 -4.66 -6.73 -0.17
N ASP A 431 -4.03 -7.50 -1.06
CA ASP A 431 -4.07 -8.97 -1.09
C ASP A 431 -3.19 -9.63 0.00
N VAL A 432 -2.96 -8.91 1.10
CA VAL A 432 -2.24 -9.38 2.29
C VAL A 432 -3.12 -10.32 3.13
N MET A 433 -2.51 -11.12 4.00
CA MET A 433 -3.23 -12.08 4.86
C MET A 433 -4.15 -13.00 4.05
N HIS A 434 -5.39 -13.22 4.49
CA HIS A 434 -6.37 -14.05 3.79
C HIS A 434 -7.30 -13.23 2.88
N ASN A 435 -6.95 -11.99 2.54
CA ASN A 435 -7.87 -11.08 1.85
C ASN A 435 -8.27 -11.58 0.47
N GLU A 436 -7.36 -12.25 -0.25
CA GLU A 436 -7.61 -12.78 -1.60
C GLU A 436 -8.90 -13.62 -1.70
N THR A 437 -9.25 -14.32 -0.61
CA THR A 437 -10.44 -15.17 -0.53
C THR A 437 -11.76 -14.43 -0.76
N PHE A 438 -11.84 -13.13 -0.43
CA PHE A 438 -13.06 -12.36 -0.59
C PHE A 438 -13.03 -11.38 -1.77
N LEU A 439 -11.86 -11.08 -2.36
CA LEU A 439 -11.71 -9.98 -3.32
C LEU A 439 -12.61 -10.17 -4.54
N LYS A 440 -12.47 -11.29 -5.25
CA LYS A 440 -13.26 -11.56 -6.47
C LYS A 440 -14.75 -11.69 -6.14
N GLU A 441 -15.10 -12.42 -5.07
CA GLU A 441 -16.50 -12.67 -4.67
C GLU A 441 -17.23 -11.38 -4.30
N LEU A 442 -16.54 -10.49 -3.56
CA LEU A 442 -17.07 -9.18 -3.19
C LEU A 442 -16.83 -8.11 -4.25
N LYS A 443 -16.44 -8.48 -5.48
CA LYS A 443 -16.34 -7.60 -6.65
C LYS A 443 -15.29 -6.50 -6.51
N TYR A 444 -14.20 -6.77 -5.80
CA TYR A 444 -13.02 -5.93 -5.88
C TYR A 444 -12.39 -6.08 -7.28
N GLY A 445 -11.94 -4.97 -7.85
CA GLY A 445 -11.11 -4.95 -9.06
C GLY A 445 -9.64 -4.72 -8.69
N PRO A 446 -8.68 -5.35 -9.38
CA PRO A 446 -7.27 -5.06 -9.17
C PRO A 446 -6.98 -3.62 -9.59
N GLY A 447 -6.27 -2.89 -8.73
CA GLY A 447 -5.67 -1.60 -9.06
C GLY A 447 -4.39 -1.77 -9.88
N ASP A 448 -3.77 -0.65 -10.24
CA ASP A 448 -2.45 -0.60 -10.87
C ASP A 448 -1.31 -0.54 -9.85
N GLY A 449 -1.56 0.04 -8.67
CA GLY A 449 -0.57 0.20 -7.61
C GLY A 449 -0.20 -1.11 -6.90
N LYS A 450 1.10 -1.30 -6.65
CA LYS A 450 1.65 -2.31 -5.74
C LYS A 450 2.25 -1.64 -4.50
N LEU A 451 2.24 -2.34 -3.38
CA LEU A 451 2.93 -1.96 -2.16
C LEU A 451 4.00 -2.99 -1.83
N HIS A 452 5.24 -2.55 -1.79
CA HIS A 452 6.39 -3.39 -1.49
C HIS A 452 6.77 -3.24 -0.02
N TYR A 453 6.94 -4.34 0.69
CA TYR A 453 7.28 -4.36 2.11
C TYR A 453 8.76 -4.65 2.30
N TYR A 454 9.38 -3.98 3.26
CA TYR A 454 10.81 -4.06 3.53
C TYR A 454 11.09 -4.14 5.01
N LEU A 455 12.18 -4.84 5.34
CA LEU A 455 12.82 -4.76 6.65
C LEU A 455 14.22 -4.16 6.50
N TYR A 456 14.52 -3.17 7.33
CA TYR A 456 15.86 -2.62 7.50
C TYR A 456 16.59 -3.42 8.58
N ASN A 457 17.85 -3.79 8.28
CA ASN A 457 18.73 -4.58 9.12
C ASN A 457 18.13 -5.91 9.61
N TYR A 458 17.32 -6.53 8.77
CA TYR A 458 16.77 -7.87 9.03
C TYR A 458 16.60 -8.62 7.71
N ARG A 459 17.23 -9.79 7.59
CA ARG A 459 17.12 -10.67 6.44
C ARG A 459 16.03 -11.70 6.68
N ILE A 460 15.18 -11.92 5.68
CA ILE A 460 14.30 -13.09 5.58
C ILE A 460 14.88 -14.01 4.50
N LYS A 461 14.95 -15.33 4.75
CA LYS A 461 15.59 -16.27 3.81
C LYS A 461 14.88 -16.36 2.47
N ASN A 462 13.55 -16.37 2.49
CA ASN A 462 12.71 -16.50 1.31
C ASN A 462 11.77 -15.30 1.23
N ILE A 463 11.59 -14.77 0.01
CA ILE A 463 10.53 -13.79 -0.25
C ILE A 463 9.19 -14.42 0.11
N LEU A 464 8.44 -13.74 0.96
CA LEU A 464 7.15 -14.17 1.46
C LEU A 464 6.08 -13.99 0.38
N ARG A 465 5.14 -14.93 0.34
CA ARG A 465 3.88 -14.73 -0.37
C ARG A 465 3.03 -13.68 0.38
N PRO A 466 2.18 -12.90 -0.31
CA PRO A 466 1.34 -11.88 0.33
C PRO A 466 0.53 -12.38 1.54
N TRP A 467 0.04 -13.62 1.46
CA TRP A 467 -0.73 -14.25 2.54
C TRP A 467 0.10 -14.73 3.73
N GLU A 468 1.44 -14.71 3.64
CA GLU A 468 2.34 -14.98 4.77
C GLU A 468 2.68 -13.69 5.54
N LEU A 469 2.24 -12.52 5.05
CA LEU A 469 2.40 -11.23 5.70
C LEU A 469 1.10 -10.87 6.46
N GLY A 470 1.26 -10.47 7.72
CA GLY A 470 0.20 -10.03 8.62
C GLY A 470 0.37 -8.57 9.06
N LEU A 471 1.00 -7.73 8.24
CA LEU A 471 1.31 -6.33 8.53
C LEU A 471 0.59 -5.39 7.55
N VAL A 472 -0.19 -4.46 8.08
CA VAL A 472 -0.75 -3.33 7.32
C VAL A 472 -0.10 -2.04 7.80
N LEU A 473 0.55 -1.32 6.90
CA LEU A 473 1.10 0.02 7.17
C LEU A 473 0.10 1.10 6.73
N LEU A 474 0.11 2.23 7.45
CA LEU A 474 -0.87 3.34 7.34
C LEU A 474 -0.59 4.36 6.23
#